data_AF-A0A5Y5H6Z0-F1
#
_entry.id   AF-A0A5Y5H6Z0-F1
#
_cell.length_a   1.000
_cell.length_b   1.000
_cell.length_c   1.000
_cell.angle_alpha   90.00
_cell.angle_beta   90.00
_cell.angle_gamma   90.00
#
_symmetry.space_group_name_H-M   'P 1'
#
loop_
_entity.id
_entity.type
_entity.pdbx_description
1 polymer ?
#
loop_
_entity_poly.entity_id
_entity_poly.type
_entity_poly.pdbx_seq_one_letter_code
_entity_poly.pdbx_strand_id
1 'polypeptide(L)' 'MKSEDEFFAELHPQVVEILGTAVMQILVEQREPSREALIEMIQVLWQEDDVGLAVELAIDVLTLPKE' A
#
# COMPACT_ATOMS: atom_id res chain seq x y z
N MET A 1 20.88 3.73 5.87
CA MET A 1 19.81 3.01 5.15
C MET A 1 19.44 1.81 5.98
N LYS A 2 18.21 1.74 6.48
CA LYS A 2 17.66 0.47 6.96
C LYS A 2 17.59 -0.49 5.76
N SER A 3 17.80 -1.78 5.96
CA SER A 3 17.59 -2.74 4.88
C SER A 3 16.12 -2.75 4.47
N GLU A 4 15.81 -3.10 3.23
CA GLU A 4 14.41 -3.27 2.79
C GLU A 4 13.68 -4.29 3.69
N ASP A 5 14.39 -5.32 4.15
CA ASP A 5 13.88 -6.32 5.09
C ASP A 5 13.52 -5.73 6.47
N GLU A 6 14.32 -4.79 7.00
CA GLU A 6 14.00 -4.06 8.24
C GLU A 6 12.79 -3.15 8.07
N PHE A 7 12.65 -2.51 6.90
CA PHE A 7 11.52 -1.64 6.61
C PHE A 7 10.19 -2.40 6.61
N PHE A 8 10.13 -3.56 5.96
CA PHE A 8 8.91 -4.37 5.96
C PHE A 8 8.66 -5.06 7.31
N ALA A 9 9.71 -5.41 8.07
CA ALA A 9 9.56 -5.99 9.40
C ALA A 9 8.99 -4.99 10.43
N GLU A 10 9.21 -3.69 10.23
CA GLU A 10 8.61 -2.63 11.04
C GLU A 10 7.14 -2.32 10.67
N LEU A 11 6.70 -2.70 9.46
CA LEU A 11 5.32 -2.49 9.05
C LEU A 11 4.38 -3.52 9.68
N HIS A 12 3.21 -3.05 10.10
CA HIS A 12 2.16 -3.92 10.63
C HIS A 12 1.71 -4.92 9.53
N PRO A 13 1.50 -6.22 9.83
CA PRO A 13 1.17 -7.22 8.81
C PRO A 13 -0.03 -6.85 7.91
N GLN A 14 -1.03 -6.18 8.48
CA GLN A 14 -2.20 -5.71 7.74
C GLN A 14 -1.88 -4.62 6.70
N VAL A 15 -0.87 -3.77 6.96
CA VAL A 15 -0.42 -2.75 6.00
C VAL A 15 0.25 -3.43 4.80
N VAL A 16 1.07 -4.46 5.06
CA VAL A 16 1.72 -5.25 4.00
C VAL A 16 0.68 -5.99 3.16
N GLU A 17 -0.37 -6.53 3.78
CA GLU A 17 -1.47 -7.20 3.08
C GLU A 17 -2.23 -6.25 2.16
N ILE A 18 -2.55 -5.03 2.62
CA ILE A 18 -3.22 -4.00 1.81
C ILE A 18 -2.35 -3.61 0.60
N LEU A 19 -1.07 -3.31 0.83
CA LEU A 19 -0.14 -2.96 -0.25
C LEU A 19 0.01 -4.11 -1.25
N GLY A 20 0.17 -5.35 -0.76
CA GLY A 20 0.31 -6.53 -1.59
C GLY A 20 -0.94 -6.79 -2.44
N THR A 21 -2.13 -6.65 -1.86
CA THR A 21 -3.40 -6.81 -2.58
C THR A 21 -3.56 -5.75 -3.67
N ALA A 22 -3.23 -4.48 -3.39
CA ALA A 22 -3.28 -3.40 -4.37
C ALA A 22 -2.31 -3.64 -5.53
N VAL A 23 -1.07 -4.08 -5.26
CA VAL A 23 -0.10 -4.48 -6.29
C VAL A 23 -0.66 -5.61 -7.15
N MET A 24 -1.19 -6.67 -6.52
CA MET A 24 -1.74 -7.81 -7.26
C MET A 24 -2.90 -7.41 -8.16
N GLN A 25 -3.79 -6.52 -7.69
CA GLN A 25 -4.91 -6.03 -8.49
C GLN A 25 -4.44 -5.23 -9.71
N ILE A 26 -3.47 -4.33 -9.53
CA ILE A 26 -2.87 -3.56 -10.63
C ILE A 26 -2.24 -4.48 -11.69
N LEU A 27 -1.52 -5.52 -11.25
CA LEU A 27 -0.90 -6.49 -12.15
C LEU A 27 -1.93 -7.31 -12.93
N VAL A 28 -3.01 -7.73 -12.27
CA VAL A 28 -4.14 -8.43 -12.92
C VAL A 28 -4.80 -7.54 -13.97
N GLU A 29 -4.93 -6.24 -13.70
CA GLU A 29 -5.45 -5.24 -14.63
C GLU A 29 -4.45 -4.83 -15.73
N GLN A 30 -3.21 -5.33 -15.68
CA GLN A 30 -2.11 -4.98 -16.59
C GLN A 30 -1.85 -3.45 -16.63
N ARG A 31 -2.11 -2.77 -15.52
CA ARG A 31 -1.79 -1.34 -15.33
C ARG A 31 -0.34 -1.18 -14.89
N GLU A 32 0.24 -0.03 -15.19
CA GLU A 32 1.59 0.29 -14.71
C GLU A 32 1.58 0.45 -13.17
N PRO A 33 2.43 -0.30 -12.43
CA PRO A 33 2.51 -0.18 -10.98
C PRO A 33 3.30 1.06 -10.58
N SER A 34 2.60 2.19 -10.44
CA SER A 34 3.12 3.43 -9.89
C SER A 34 2.64 3.67 -8.45
N ARG A 35 3.30 4.61 -7.75
CA ARG A 35 2.89 5.05 -6.41
C ARG A 35 1.45 5.58 -6.43
N GLU A 36 1.13 6.38 -7.44
CA GLU A 36 -0.19 6.97 -7.65
C GLU A 36 -1.23 5.89 -7.96
N ALA A 37 -0.88 4.93 -8.83
CA ALA A 37 -1.76 3.80 -9.15
C ALA A 37 -2.05 2.94 -7.93
N LEU A 38 -1.08 2.74 -7.05
CA LEU A 38 -1.25 2.02 -5.78
C LEU A 38 -2.18 2.75 -4.82
N ILE A 39 -1.98 4.07 -4.65
CA ILE A 39 -2.86 4.89 -3.79
C ILE A 39 -4.30 4.84 -4.31
N GLU A 40 -4.49 5.04 -5.62
CA GLU A 40 -5.81 4.95 -6.25
C GLU A 40 -6.43 3.56 -6.05
N MET A 41 -5.65 2.48 -6.26
CA MET A 41 -6.15 1.12 -6.13
C MET A 41 -6.57 0.79 -4.69
N ILE A 42 -5.79 1.22 -3.69
CA ILE A 42 -6.17 1.08 -2.27
C ILE A 42 -7.46 1.84 -1.99
N GLN A 43 -7.58 3.06 -2.51
CA GLN A 43 -8.81 3.85 -2.35
C GLN A 43 -10.02 3.24 -3.04
N VAL A 44 -9.85 2.49 -4.14
CA VAL A 44 -10.95 1.79 -4.83
C VAL A 44 -11.35 0.52 -4.09
N LEU A 45 -10.37 -0.26 -3.62
CA LEU A 45 -10.60 -1.57 -3.00
C LEU A 45 -11.24 -1.46 -1.59
N TRP A 46 -11.01 -0.37 -0.87
CA TRP A 46 -11.51 -0.14 0.50
C TRP A 46 -12.49 1.04 0.59
N GLN A 47 -13.44 1.16 -0.34
CA GLN A 47 -14.52 2.17 -0.23
C GLN A 47 -15.65 1.69 0.70
N GLU A 48 -16.00 2.58 1.63
CA GLU A 48 -17.13 2.49 2.57
C GLU A 48 -16.97 1.42 3.67
N ASP A 49 -17.02 1.89 4.92
CA ASP A 49 -17.10 1.17 6.21
C ASP A 49 -15.88 0.39 6.75
N ASP A 50 -14.82 0.13 5.98
CA ASP A 50 -13.61 -0.59 6.49
C ASP A 50 -12.29 0.15 6.24
N VAL A 51 -12.30 1.49 6.31
CA VAL A 51 -11.07 2.30 6.30
C VAL A 51 -10.44 2.25 7.70
N GLY A 52 -9.92 1.09 8.07
CA GLY A 52 -9.15 0.93 9.31
C GLY A 52 -7.82 1.69 9.26
N LEU A 53 -7.21 1.93 10.41
CA LEU A 53 -5.89 2.56 10.56
C LEU A 53 -4.82 1.98 9.61
N ALA A 54 -4.91 0.69 9.26
CA ALA A 54 -3.99 0.04 8.33
C ALA A 54 -4.10 0.56 6.88
N VAL A 55 -5.29 0.95 6.42
CA VAL A 55 -5.50 1.53 5.07
C VAL A 55 -4.87 2.92 5.01
N GLU A 56 -5.10 3.74 6.04
CA GLU A 56 -4.47 5.06 6.17
C GLU A 56 -2.95 4.95 6.21
N LEU A 57 -2.41 4.06 7.04
CA LEU A 57 -0.97 3.83 7.12
C LEU A 57 -0.36 3.32 5.80
N ALA A 58 -1.08 2.49 5.04
CA ALA A 58 -0.62 2.05 3.72
C ALA A 58 -0.50 3.22 2.74
N ILE A 59 -1.47 4.15 2.74
CA ILE A 59 -1.42 5.37 1.93
C ILE A 59 -0.29 6.30 2.41
N ASP A 60 -0.10 6.45 3.72
CA ASP A 60 0.97 7.28 4.29
C ASP A 60 2.36 6.78 3.90
N VAL A 61 2.59 5.47 3.97
CA VAL A 61 3.84 4.84 3.49
C VAL A 61 4.11 5.19 2.03
N LEU A 62 3.07 5.24 1.20
CA LEU A 62 3.16 5.63 -0.21
C LEU A 62 3.19 7.14 -0.43
N THR A 63 2.94 7.98 0.58
CA THR A 63 2.91 9.45 0.43
C THR A 63 4.18 10.08 0.98
N LEU A 64 4.80 9.48 1.99
CA LEU A 64 6.02 10.00 2.59
C LEU A 64 7.18 10.03 1.56
N PRO A 65 7.91 11.16 1.47
CA PRO A 65 9.12 11.25 0.67
C PRO A 65 10.18 10.29 1.25
N LYS A 66 10.89 9.59 0.37
CA LYS A 66 12.09 8.84 0.80
C LYS A 66 13.16 9.87 1.17
N GLU A 67 13.59 9.87 2.43
CA GLU A 67 14.78 10.62 2.88
C GLU A 67 16.05 10.17 2.15
#